data_AF-A0A955XTX2-F1
#
_entry.id   AF-A0A955XTX2-F1
#
_cell.length_a   1.000
_cell.length_b   1.000
_cell.length_c   1.000
_cell.angle_alpha   90.00
_cell.angle_beta   90.00
_cell.angle_gamma   90.00
#
_symmetry.space_group_name_H-M   'P 1'
#
loop_
_entity.id
_entity.type
_entity.pdbx_description
1 polymer ?
#
loop_
_entity_poly.entity_id
_entity_poly.type
_entity_poly.pdbx_seq_one_letter_code
_entity_poly.pdbx_strand_id
1 'polypeptide(L)'
;MATAPEGYETGAALLYYVDPETSSIELRQVLTEDSLGFGIAASADGGVLVIASQVGLFFYELSDGRWERIDRVGFEDLTDIEVRDGWAIASGALRSQIFDVH
;
A
#
# COMPACT_ATOMS: atom_id res chain seq x y z
N MET A 1 -3.71 25.27 12.72
CA MET A 1 -3.59 23.83 13.04
C MET A 1 -4.97 23.25 12.78
N ALA A 2 -5.16 22.51 11.68
CA ALA A 2 -6.46 21.93 11.34
C ALA A 2 -6.46 20.47 11.83
N THR A 3 -7.41 20.14 12.70
CA THR A 3 -7.66 18.78 13.16
C THR A 3 -8.61 18.08 12.20
N ALA A 4 -8.28 16.84 11.81
CA ALA A 4 -9.17 15.99 11.02
C ALA A 4 -10.47 15.70 11.80
N PRO A 5 -11.63 15.60 11.13
CA PRO A 5 -12.90 15.28 11.78
C PRO A 5 -12.90 13.85 12.34
N GLU A 6 -13.60 13.66 13.47
CA GLU A 6 -13.70 12.38 14.17
C GLU A 6 -14.31 11.29 13.27
N GLY A 7 -13.65 10.13 13.18
CA GLY A 7 -14.22 8.91 12.59
C GLY A 7 -13.26 8.04 11.76
N TYR A 8 -12.16 8.59 11.25
CA TYR A 8 -11.14 7.82 10.55
C TYR A 8 -9.76 8.39 10.89
N GLU A 9 -8.92 7.62 11.58
CA GLU A 9 -7.50 7.93 11.64
C GLU A 9 -6.95 7.70 10.23
N THR A 10 -6.59 8.77 9.53
CA THR A 10 -5.93 8.67 8.23
C THR A 10 -4.63 7.91 8.45
N GLY A 11 -4.50 6.75 7.82
CA GLY A 11 -3.27 5.99 7.84
C GLY A 11 -2.32 6.51 6.77
N ALA A 12 -1.01 6.50 7.05
CA ALA A 12 0.00 6.89 6.07
C ALA A 12 1.05 5.78 5.87
N ALA A 13 1.36 5.48 4.61
CA ALA A 13 2.56 4.75 4.23
C ALA A 13 3.67 5.75 3.85
N LEU A 14 4.82 5.62 4.50
CA LEU A 14 5.98 6.50 4.29
C LEU A 14 7.02 5.79 3.42
N LEU A 15 7.32 6.36 2.27
CA LEU A 15 8.29 5.83 1.33
C LEU A 15 9.61 6.54 1.49
N TYR A 16 10.63 5.79 1.91
CA TYR A 16 11.98 6.29 2.07
C TYR A 16 12.89 5.76 0.97
N TYR A 17 13.80 6.61 0.51
CA TYR A 17 14.99 6.20 -0.21
C TYR A 17 16.13 5.99 0.79
N VAL A 18 16.82 4.86 0.69
CA VAL A 18 18.00 4.55 1.50
C VAL A 18 19.19 4.49 0.58
N ASP A 19 20.15 5.38 0.78
CA ASP A 19 21.43 5.35 0.09
C ASP A 19 22.43 4.48 0.89
N PRO A 20 22.82 3.31 0.38
CA PRO A 20 23.72 2.41 1.08
C PRO A 20 25.16 2.92 1.14
N GLU A 21 25.59 3.78 0.22
CA GLU A 21 26.96 4.30 0.18
C GLU A 21 27.16 5.38 1.24
N THR A 22 26.16 6.25 1.38
CA THR A 22 26.21 7.36 2.34
C THR A 22 25.52 7.05 3.67
N SER A 23 24.84 5.91 3.78
CA SER A 23 23.96 5.55 4.91
C SER A 23 22.92 6.63 5.21
N SER A 24 22.47 7.36 4.19
CA SER A 24 21.46 8.39 4.32
C SER A 24 20.06 7.86 4.01
N ILE A 25 19.05 8.45 4.68
CA ILE A 25 17.64 8.10 4.51
C ILE A 25 16.88 9.38 4.16
N GLU A 26 16.16 9.36 3.05
CA GLU A 26 15.38 10.51 2.55
C GLU A 26 13.91 10.11 2.39
N LEU A 27 12.99 10.88 2.97
CA LEU A 27 11.57 10.69 2.71
C LEU A 27 11.26 11.13 1.28
N ARG A 28 10.82 10.20 0.43
CA ARG A 28 10.45 10.45 -0.98
C ARG A 28 8.99 10.84 -1.12
N GLN A 29 8.11 10.11 -0.43
CA GLN A 29 6.67 10.28 -0.61
C GLN A 29 5.89 9.83 0.63
N VAL A 30 4.74 10.46 0.84
CA VAL A 30 3.72 10.04 1.81
C VAL A 30 2.49 9.62 1.02
N LEU A 31 2.07 8.37 1.18
CA LEU A 31 0.81 7.87 0.64
C LEU A 31 -0.21 7.84 1.77
N THR A 32 -1.31 8.54 1.59
CA THR A 32 -2.38 8.61 2.59
C THR A 32 -3.60 7.90 2.06
N GLU A 33 -4.15 6.98 2.83
CA GLU A 33 -5.42 6.33 2.52
C GLU A 33 -6.31 6.29 3.75
N ASP A 34 -7.60 6.16 3.49
CA ASP A 34 -8.58 6.00 4.54
C ASP A 34 -8.32 4.68 5.28
N SER A 35 -8.00 4.80 6.56
CA SER A 35 -7.92 3.68 7.50
C SER A 35 -6.92 2.57 7.09
N LEU A 36 -5.64 2.93 6.87
CA LEU A 36 -4.57 1.93 6.71
C LEU A 36 -4.44 1.08 7.97
N GLY A 37 -4.23 -0.23 7.82
CA GLY A 37 -4.15 -1.06 9.03
C GLY A 37 -3.80 -2.53 8.88
N PHE A 38 -3.62 -3.09 7.68
CA PHE A 38 -3.44 -4.55 7.56
C PHE A 38 -2.13 -5.00 6.95
N GLY A 39 -1.57 -4.24 6.00
CA GLY A 39 -0.32 -4.65 5.40
C GLY A 39 0.07 -3.82 4.19
N ILE A 40 1.31 -4.00 3.80
CA ILE A 40 1.91 -3.41 2.60
C ILE A 40 2.74 -4.50 1.95
N ALA A 41 2.54 -4.71 0.66
CA ALA A 41 3.31 -5.67 -0.13
C ALA A 41 3.75 -5.01 -1.43
N ALA A 42 4.96 -5.33 -1.89
CA ALA A 42 5.50 -4.83 -3.15
C ALA A 42 5.81 -6.00 -4.09
N SER A 43 5.71 -5.76 -5.39
CA SER A 43 6.19 -6.70 -6.39
C SER A 43 7.72 -6.87 -6.29
N ALA A 44 8.22 -8.02 -6.75
CA ALA A 44 9.64 -8.35 -6.66
C ALA A 44 10.54 -7.39 -7.46
N ASP A 45 10.02 -6.80 -8.54
CA ASP A 45 10.70 -5.78 -9.34
C ASP A 45 10.58 -4.37 -8.73
N GLY A 46 9.79 -4.20 -7.68
CA GLY A 46 9.52 -2.92 -7.03
C GLY A 46 8.69 -1.94 -7.86
N GLY A 47 8.07 -2.39 -8.95
CA GLY A 47 7.23 -1.55 -9.82
C GLY A 47 5.81 -1.35 -9.30
N VAL A 48 5.31 -2.28 -8.48
CA VAL A 48 3.95 -2.26 -7.93
C VAL A 48 4.00 -2.32 -6.41
N LEU A 49 3.14 -1.53 -5.78
CA LEU A 49 2.92 -1.50 -4.35
C LEU A 49 1.43 -1.68 -4.08
N VAL A 50 1.08 -2.61 -3.20
CA VAL A 50 -0.29 -2.83 -2.76
C VAL A 50 -0.39 -2.56 -1.28
N ILE A 51 -1.32 -1.68 -0.94
CA ILE A 51 -1.57 -1.26 0.44
C ILE A 51 -2.95 -1.77 0.86
N ALA A 52 -2.99 -2.50 1.97
CA ALA A 52 -4.21 -3.03 2.55
C ALA A 52 -4.72 -2.13 3.69
N SER A 53 -5.99 -1.75 3.59
CA SER A 53 -6.71 -0.90 4.54
C SER A 53 -8.04 -1.53 4.95
N GLN A 54 -8.73 -0.94 5.93
CA GLN A 54 -10.07 -1.38 6.35
C GLN A 54 -11.11 -1.32 5.26
N VAL A 55 -10.89 -0.46 4.25
CA VAL A 55 -11.87 -0.21 3.19
C VAL A 55 -11.46 -0.83 1.85
N GLY A 56 -10.40 -1.64 1.84
CA GLY A 56 -9.96 -2.40 0.68
C GLY A 56 -8.46 -2.36 0.41
N LEU A 57 -8.12 -2.72 -0.83
CA LEU A 57 -6.76 -2.71 -1.36
C LEU A 57 -6.58 -1.50 -2.27
N PHE A 58 -5.42 -0.88 -2.16
CA PHE A 58 -4.99 0.22 -3.03
C PHE A 58 -3.76 -0.21 -3.80
N PHE A 59 -3.82 -0.09 -5.12
CA PHE A 59 -2.75 -0.46 -6.04
C PHE A 59 -2.04 0.79 -6.51
N TYR A 60 -0.72 0.75 -6.44
CA TYR A 60 0.17 1.82 -6.82
C TYR A 60 1.20 1.32 -7.81
N GLU A 61 1.50 2.12 -8.82
CA GLU A 61 2.57 1.88 -9.78
C GLU A 61 3.65 2.94 -9.64
N LEU A 62 4.91 2.51 -9.73
CA LEU A 62 6.06 3.40 -9.73
C LEU A 62 6.34 3.88 -11.15
N SER A 63 5.99 5.14 -11.44
CA SER A 63 6.26 5.81 -12.72
C SER A 63 7.12 7.04 -12.50
N ASP A 64 8.20 7.18 -13.26
CA ASP A 64 9.13 8.33 -13.20
C ASP A 64 9.61 8.68 -11.77
N GLY A 65 9.82 7.65 -10.94
CA GLY A 65 10.30 7.78 -9.55
C GLY A 65 9.22 8.23 -8.55
N ARG A 66 7.95 8.19 -8.93
CA ARG A 66 6.81 8.52 -8.07
C ARG A 66 5.77 7.41 -8.07
N TRP A 67 5.19 7.15 -6.91
CA TRP A 67 4.10 6.20 -6.78
C TRP A 67 2.78 6.89 -7.08
N GLU A 68 2.02 6.32 -8.00
CA GLU A 68 0.70 6.79 -8.41
C GLU A 68 -0.34 5.71 -8.16
N ARG A 69 -1.49 6.08 -7.58
CA ARG A 69 -2.58 5.12 -7.37
C ARG A 69 -3.25 4.82 -8.71
N ILE A 70 -3.30 3.54 -9.07
CA ILE A 70 -3.89 3.07 -10.32
C ILE A 70 -5.26 2.42 -10.11
N ASP A 71 -5.51 1.80 -8.94
CA ASP A 71 -6.79 1.15 -8.66
C ASP A 71 -7.11 1.07 -7.16
N ARG A 72 -8.39 0.82 -6.85
CA ARG A 72 -8.90 0.47 -5.52
C ARG A 72 -9.93 -0.65 -5.65
N VAL A 73 -9.70 -1.73 -4.92
CA VAL A 73 -10.65 -2.84 -4.82
C VAL A 73 -11.21 -2.94 -3.40
N GLY A 74 -12.54 -2.93 -3.27
CA GLY A 74 -13.22 -3.12 -1.99
C GLY A 74 -13.05 -4.55 -1.50
N PHE A 75 -12.40 -4.72 -0.36
CA PHE A 75 -12.23 -6.02 0.29
C PHE A 75 -12.13 -5.81 1.80
N GLU A 76 -13.21 -6.19 2.49
CA GLU A 76 -13.33 -6.07 3.95
C GLU A 76 -12.71 -7.29 4.64
N ASP A 77 -12.44 -7.16 5.95
CA ASP A 77 -11.90 -8.21 6.82
C ASP A 77 -10.50 -8.72 6.46
N LEU A 78 -9.67 -7.88 5.85
CA LEU A 78 -8.26 -8.15 5.57
C LEU A 78 -7.48 -8.47 6.84
N THR A 79 -6.58 -9.44 6.74
CA THR A 79 -5.61 -9.78 7.78
C THR A 79 -4.18 -9.78 7.26
N ASP A 80 -3.99 -10.06 5.97
CA ASP A 80 -2.66 -10.13 5.36
C ASP A 80 -2.72 -9.89 3.84
N ILE A 81 -1.59 -9.47 3.27
CA ILE A 81 -1.40 -9.32 1.83
C ILE A 81 0.00 -9.75 1.39
N GLU A 82 0.06 -10.49 0.28
CA GLU A 82 1.29 -10.85 -0.43
C GLU A 82 1.17 -10.44 -1.91
N VAL A 83 2.27 -10.00 -2.51
CA VAL A 83 2.37 -9.83 -3.98
C VAL A 83 3.39 -10.82 -4.50
N ARG A 84 2.98 -11.65 -5.47
CA ARG A 84 3.82 -12.69 -6.05
C ARG A 84 3.45 -12.97 -7.49
N ASP A 85 4.45 -13.07 -8.36
CA ASP A 85 4.32 -13.48 -9.76
C ASP A 85 3.22 -12.70 -10.53
N GLY A 86 3.07 -11.40 -10.22
CA GLY A 86 2.07 -10.53 -10.85
C GLY A 86 0.64 -10.67 -10.30
N TRP A 87 0.49 -11.26 -9.11
CA TRP A 87 -0.77 -11.35 -8.39
C TRP A 87 -0.66 -10.74 -6.99
N ALA A 88 -1.71 -10.06 -6.55
CA ALA A 88 -1.91 -9.73 -5.15
C ALA A 88 -2.84 -10.75 -4.51
N ILE A 89 -2.38 -11.41 -3.46
CA ILE A 89 -3.16 -12.36 -2.67
C ILE A 89 -3.53 -11.65 -1.37
N ALA A 90 -4.81 -11.32 -1.24
CA ALA A 90 -5.36 -10.76 -0.03
C ALA A 90 -6.05 -11.85 0.77
N SER A 91 -5.62 -12.03 2.01
CA SER A 91 -6.24 -12.95 2.94
C SER A 91 -7.00 -12.18 4.00
N GLY A 92 -8.25 -12.55 4.20
CA GLY A 92 -9.08 -12.08 5.29
C GLY A 92 -9.54 -13.20 6.19
N ALA A 93 -10.15 -12.86 7.32
CA ALA A 93 -10.56 -13.83 8.34
C ALA A 93 -11.52 -14.92 7.81
N LEU A 94 -12.34 -14.58 6.81
CA LEU A 94 -13.39 -15.46 6.28
C LEU A 94 -13.10 -15.99 4.86
N ARG A 95 -12.23 -15.34 4.09
CA ARG A 95 -11.93 -15.68 2.70
C ARG A 95 -10.62 -15.08 2.24
N SER A 96 -10.03 -15.68 1.21
CA SER A 96 -8.93 -15.09 0.44
C SER A 96 -9.41 -14.74 -0.96
N GLN A 97 -8.85 -13.69 -1.55
CA GLN A 97 -9.07 -13.28 -2.93
C GLN A 97 -7.73 -13.00 -3.62
N ILE A 98 -7.72 -13.23 -4.93
CA ILE A 98 -6.54 -13.05 -5.77
C ILE A 98 -6.89 -12.01 -6.82
N PHE A 99 -6.02 -11.02 -6.96
CA PHE A 99 -6.17 -9.89 -7.87
C PHE A 99 -4.99 -9.85 -8.84
N ASP A 100 -5.28 -9.62 -10.12
CA ASP A 100 -4.26 -9.35 -11.12
C ASP A 100 -3.64 -7.98 -10.85
N VAL A 101 -2.32 -7.85 -10.97
CA VAL A 101 -1.60 -6.58 -10.78
C VAL A 101 -0.85 -6.10 -12.01
N HIS A 102 -1.23 -6.57 -13.21
CA HIS A 102 -0.74 -6.08 -14.50
C HIS A 102 -1.65 -5.02 -15.13
#